data_AF-A0A0A2LCY9-F1
#
_entry.id   AF-A0A0A2LCY9-F1
#
_cell.length_a   1.000
_cell.length_b   1.000
_cell.length_c   1.000
_cell.angle_alpha   90.00
_cell.angle_beta   90.00
_cell.angle_gamma   90.00
#
_symmetry.space_group_name_H-M   'P 1'
#
loop_
_entity.id
_entity.type
_entity.pdbx_description
1 polymer ?
#
loop_
_entity_poly.entity_id
_entity_poly.type
_entity_poly.pdbx_seq_one_letter_code
_entity_poly.pdbx_strand_id
1 'polypeptide(L)'
;MAIPRRAILKPTLYMLGLLGTYHTWGRTIADGTLVHLLGALHGGKEYILPGTDSPLRTSITGIYWPIDYLLDILIVFFWEAVDGSHPATSAIGIYFLAQYFSILTGIYVDSLRLGQSRAITPVRTMLWLLLFQLTATACTGSFWALWHITASPLIGENVSLPELQRRSMAASWPLLLVFPSLAVGYVLPAVAMALPSPTIVSNDFQQLALVAWNVFPFNVFLVHQALRVIFPSSPATSISASAHRKAIRILSVVSMLVSFTVHVVLSSISLTTLLFPSLWAPGFISDFLPAALVIPPVSFTRGTTVGDGVRSFLLWDQVFGYMVAILIAWLQLHTVLVARGKRLGWVKSVVWIVGGAAIAGPGSVCLAINWTRDEFLLNSEDIQRAGQKKPSFVQRTGQGCQVEIKGDSPRAA
;
A
#
# COMPACT_ATOMS: atom_id res chain seq x y z
N MET A 1 -23.00 2.28 16.15
CA MET A 1 -22.58 3.68 16.00
C MET A 1 -22.54 3.96 14.51
N ALA A 2 -23.01 5.13 14.06
CA ALA A 2 -22.85 5.55 12.66
C ALA A 2 -21.36 5.63 12.32
N ILE A 3 -21.01 5.58 11.03
CA ILE A 3 -19.67 5.97 10.53
C ILE A 3 -19.23 7.22 11.31
N PRO A 4 -17.99 7.32 11.83
CA PRO A 4 -17.54 8.58 12.44
C PRO A 4 -17.89 9.68 11.44
N ARG A 5 -18.83 10.56 11.82
CA ARG A 5 -19.46 11.50 10.87
C ARG A 5 -18.34 12.13 10.07
N ARG A 6 -18.48 12.29 8.76
CA ARG A 6 -17.44 12.88 7.88
C ARG A 6 -16.79 14.15 8.48
N ALA A 7 -17.53 14.88 9.32
CA ALA A 7 -17.08 15.99 10.14
C ALA A 7 -15.89 15.70 11.09
N ILE A 8 -15.76 14.49 11.65
CA ILE A 8 -14.64 14.10 12.54
C ILE A 8 -13.48 13.54 11.72
N LEU A 9 -13.77 12.79 10.65
CA LEU A 9 -12.75 12.11 9.85
C LEU A 9 -11.80 13.08 9.12
N LYS A 10 -12.34 14.17 8.57
CA LYS A 10 -11.51 15.17 7.87
C LYS A 10 -10.50 15.85 8.81
N PRO A 11 -10.89 16.42 9.96
CA PRO A 11 -9.95 16.92 10.96
C PRO A 11 -8.89 15.89 11.38
N THR A 12 -9.28 14.63 11.59
CA THR A 12 -8.31 13.57 11.94
C THR A 12 -7.28 13.38 10.83
N LEU A 13 -7.69 13.34 9.56
CA LEU A 13 -6.75 13.22 8.44
C LEU A 13 -5.85 14.46 8.30
N TYR A 14 -6.38 15.68 8.50
CA TYR A 14 -5.54 16.89 8.53
C TYR A 14 -4.51 16.84 9.65
N MET A 15 -4.92 16.43 10.85
CA MET A 15 -4.02 16.27 12.00
C MET A 15 -2.93 15.23 11.71
N LEU A 16 -3.30 14.06 11.18
CA LEU A 16 -2.35 13.01 10.82
C LEU A 16 -1.35 13.49 9.74
N GLY A 17 -1.80 14.26 8.75
CA GLY A 17 -0.91 14.81 7.72
C GLY A 17 0.03 15.89 8.25
N LEU A 18 -0.46 16.77 9.12
CA LEU A 18 0.34 17.81 9.76
C LEU A 18 1.40 17.19 10.69
N LEU A 19 0.97 16.28 11.57
CA LEU A 19 1.89 15.56 12.47
C LEU A 19 2.87 14.72 11.66
N GLY A 20 2.41 14.02 10.63
CA GLY A 20 3.25 13.27 9.72
C GLY A 20 4.35 14.13 9.10
N THR A 21 3.99 15.28 8.53
CA THR A 21 4.95 16.22 7.93
C THR A 21 5.91 16.83 8.95
N TYR A 22 5.42 17.15 10.14
CA TYR A 22 6.26 17.64 11.22
C TYR A 22 7.27 16.58 11.68
N HIS A 23 6.82 15.34 11.88
CA HIS A 23 7.64 14.26 12.39
C HIS A 23 8.57 13.63 11.35
N THR A 24 8.32 13.81 10.05
CA THR A 24 9.29 13.48 9.00
C THR A 24 10.18 14.70 8.71
N TRP A 25 9.74 15.60 7.84
CA TRP A 25 10.55 16.72 7.35
C TRP A 25 10.86 17.77 8.41
N GLY A 26 9.91 18.09 9.30
CA GLY A 26 10.17 19.03 10.39
C GLY A 26 11.29 18.56 11.32
N ARG A 27 11.37 17.24 11.56
CA ARG A 27 12.45 16.61 12.33
C ARG A 27 13.75 16.58 11.53
N THR A 28 13.73 16.21 10.26
CA THR A 28 14.90 16.26 9.36
C THR A 28 15.56 17.66 9.32
N ILE A 29 14.76 18.72 9.49
CA ILE A 29 15.29 20.08 9.66
C ILE A 29 15.88 20.26 11.07
N ALA A 30 15.14 19.89 12.11
CA ALA A 30 15.51 20.14 13.50
C ALA A 30 16.72 19.33 13.99
N ASP A 31 16.92 18.12 13.48
CA ASP A 31 18.05 17.24 13.82
C ASP A 31 19.31 17.53 12.98
N GLY A 32 19.22 18.42 11.98
CA GLY A 32 20.34 18.81 11.12
C GLY A 32 20.54 17.92 9.90
N THR A 33 19.75 16.87 9.70
CA THR A 33 19.86 15.96 8.55
C THR A 33 19.73 16.69 7.22
N LEU A 34 18.81 17.66 7.12
CA LEU A 34 18.66 18.48 5.92
C LEU A 34 19.93 19.32 5.65
N VAL A 35 20.60 19.79 6.70
CA VAL A 35 21.84 20.56 6.55
C VAL A 35 22.95 19.68 6.00
N HIS A 36 23.09 18.45 6.51
CA HIS A 36 24.04 17.47 5.99
C HIS A 36 23.76 17.09 4.54
N LEU A 37 22.48 16.88 4.20
CA LEU A 37 22.04 16.60 2.83
C LEU A 37 22.37 17.76 1.88
N LEU A 38 22.05 18.99 2.27
CA LEU A 38 22.38 20.17 1.46
C LEU A 38 23.89 20.43 1.38
N GLY A 39 24.63 20.11 2.44
CA GLY A 39 26.09 20.17 2.48
C GLY A 39 26.73 19.16 1.53
N ALA A 40 26.18 17.95 1.44
CA ALA A 40 26.59 16.95 0.46
C ALA A 40 26.38 17.44 -0.97
N LEU A 41 25.23 18.05 -1.27
CA LEU A 41 24.90 18.49 -2.62
C LEU A 41 25.57 19.81 -3.04
N HIS A 42 25.86 20.70 -2.10
CA HIS A 42 26.30 22.08 -2.40
C HIS A 42 27.61 22.49 -1.71
N GLY A 43 28.36 21.57 -1.11
CA GLY A 43 29.58 21.84 -0.35
C GLY A 43 30.79 22.35 -1.15
N GLY A 44 30.65 22.61 -2.45
CA GLY A 44 31.68 23.17 -3.31
C GLY A 44 32.77 22.18 -3.77
N LYS A 45 32.68 20.91 -3.36
CA LYS A 45 33.50 19.79 -3.83
C LYS A 45 32.60 18.65 -4.28
N GLU A 46 33.12 17.77 -5.13
CA GLU A 46 32.45 16.53 -5.48
C GLU A 46 32.19 15.71 -4.21
N TYR A 47 30.95 15.27 -4.01
CA TYR A 47 30.57 14.52 -2.84
C TYR A 47 30.97 13.06 -3.01
N ILE A 48 31.80 12.56 -2.09
CA ILE A 48 32.19 11.16 -2.03
C ILE A 48 31.20 10.42 -1.14
N LEU A 49 30.65 9.32 -1.66
CA LEU A 49 29.65 8.55 -0.95
C LEU A 49 30.27 7.90 0.31
N PRO A 50 29.58 7.98 1.47
CA PRO A 50 30.08 7.42 2.73
C PRO A 50 30.52 5.96 2.58
N GLY A 51 31.65 5.63 3.18
CA GLY A 51 32.21 4.27 3.15
C GLY A 51 32.83 3.86 1.80
N THR A 52 32.97 4.79 0.84
CA THR A 52 33.53 4.51 -0.49
C THR A 52 34.54 5.56 -0.93
N ASP A 53 35.21 5.28 -2.05
CA ASP A 53 36.02 6.25 -2.81
C ASP A 53 35.28 6.77 -4.06
N SER A 54 33.97 6.50 -4.18
CA SER A 54 33.19 6.81 -5.37
C SER A 54 32.41 8.11 -5.23
N PRO A 55 32.44 8.98 -6.24
CA PRO A 55 31.64 10.20 -6.22
C PRO A 55 30.16 9.92 -6.45
N LEU A 56 29.32 10.85 -5.99
CA LEU A 56 27.90 10.91 -6.32
C LEU A 56 27.71 11.11 -7.83
N ARG A 57 26.91 10.24 -8.44
CA ARG A 57 26.54 10.34 -9.84
C ARG A 57 25.44 11.39 -10.05
N THR A 58 25.82 12.56 -10.55
CA THR A 58 24.91 13.70 -10.77
C THR A 58 24.29 13.78 -12.17
N SER A 59 24.72 12.93 -13.10
CA SER A 59 24.16 12.84 -14.46
C SER A 59 23.67 11.43 -14.74
N ILE A 60 22.35 11.25 -14.57
CA ILE A 60 21.67 9.96 -14.70
C ILE A 60 20.79 9.97 -15.95
N THR A 61 19.94 10.99 -16.09
CA THR A 61 19.06 11.17 -17.25
C THR A 61 19.63 12.17 -18.26
N GLY A 62 20.60 12.99 -17.84
CA GLY A 62 21.14 14.10 -18.63
C GLY A 62 20.35 15.40 -18.49
N ILE A 63 19.28 15.41 -17.68
CA ILE A 63 18.48 16.59 -17.35
C ILE A 63 18.72 16.92 -15.88
N TYR A 64 19.68 17.79 -15.61
CA TYR A 64 20.09 18.06 -14.23
C TYR A 64 18.96 18.63 -13.36
N TRP A 65 18.40 19.79 -13.74
CA TRP A 65 17.26 20.37 -13.03
C TRP A 65 15.98 20.21 -13.89
N PRO A 66 14.89 19.57 -13.41
CA PRO A 66 14.67 19.10 -12.05
C PRO A 66 14.92 17.63 -11.72
N ILE A 67 15.36 16.83 -12.69
CA ILE A 67 15.29 15.37 -12.55
C ILE A 67 16.51 14.81 -11.81
N ASP A 68 17.72 14.99 -12.34
CA ASP A 68 18.91 14.37 -11.72
C ASP A 68 19.20 14.98 -10.35
N TYR A 69 18.97 16.27 -10.14
CA TYR A 69 19.10 16.89 -8.81
C TYR A 69 18.18 16.25 -7.75
N LEU A 70 16.97 15.85 -8.15
CA LEU A 70 16.06 15.14 -7.25
C LEU A 70 16.53 13.70 -7.01
N LEU A 71 17.11 13.05 -8.02
CA LEU A 71 17.72 11.73 -7.86
C LEU A 71 18.95 11.79 -6.96
N ASP A 72 19.77 12.83 -7.05
CA ASP A 72 20.93 13.09 -6.18
C ASP A 72 20.49 13.18 -4.71
N ILE A 73 19.44 13.96 -4.44
CA ILE A 73 18.81 14.03 -3.11
C ILE A 73 18.44 12.63 -2.61
N LEU A 74 17.76 11.83 -3.44
CA LEU A 74 17.27 10.51 -3.04
C LEU A 74 18.40 9.49 -2.87
N ILE A 75 19.45 9.56 -3.69
CA ILE A 75 20.65 8.71 -3.53
C ILE A 75 21.32 9.03 -2.20
N VAL A 76 21.66 10.29 -1.95
CA VAL A 76 22.34 10.70 -0.70
C VAL A 76 21.48 10.39 0.51
N PHE A 77 20.17 10.62 0.43
CA PHE A 77 19.24 10.35 1.53
C PHE A 77 19.16 8.86 1.89
N PHE A 78 19.16 7.96 0.91
CA PHE A 78 19.00 6.52 1.17
C PHE A 78 20.31 5.73 1.20
N TRP A 79 21.45 6.32 0.82
CA TRP A 79 22.74 5.63 0.70
C TRP A 79 23.12 4.86 1.98
N GLU A 80 23.20 5.57 3.11
CA GLU A 80 23.58 4.99 4.41
C GLU A 80 22.53 4.02 4.98
N ALA A 81 21.32 3.97 4.40
CA ALA A 81 20.33 2.97 4.71
C ALA A 81 20.56 1.66 3.94
N VAL A 82 21.19 1.70 2.77
CA VAL A 82 21.39 0.51 1.90
C VAL A 82 22.82 -0.05 1.95
N ASP A 83 23.82 0.75 2.30
CA ASP A 83 25.22 0.32 2.36
C ASP A 83 25.54 -0.52 3.61
N GLY A 84 24.69 -0.49 4.63
CA GLY A 84 24.86 -1.22 5.89
C GLY A 84 25.73 -0.51 6.93
N SER A 85 26.19 0.72 6.66
CA SER A 85 27.00 1.52 7.58
C SER A 85 26.24 1.90 8.87
N HIS A 86 24.91 1.98 8.78
CA HIS A 86 24.01 2.24 9.91
C HIS A 86 23.05 1.04 10.10
N PRO A 87 23.44 0.00 10.86
CA PRO A 87 22.72 -1.27 10.93
C PRO A 87 21.24 -1.11 11.34
N ALA A 88 20.96 -0.25 12.32
CA ALA A 88 19.58 0.03 12.74
C ALA A 88 18.76 0.68 11.62
N THR A 89 19.36 1.60 10.85
CA THR A 89 18.74 2.28 9.70
C THR A 89 18.46 1.28 8.58
N SER A 90 19.42 0.42 8.25
CA SER A 90 19.20 -0.63 7.25
C SER A 90 18.13 -1.63 7.67
N ALA A 91 18.12 -2.04 8.93
CA ALA A 91 17.13 -2.96 9.46
C ALA A 91 15.70 -2.39 9.41
N ILE A 92 15.53 -1.12 9.79
CA ILE A 92 14.23 -0.47 9.67
C ILE A 92 13.84 -0.23 8.21
N GLY A 93 14.81 0.04 7.32
CA GLY A 93 14.58 0.13 5.88
C GLY A 93 13.99 -1.16 5.31
N ILE A 94 14.61 -2.31 5.61
CA ILE A 94 14.10 -3.63 5.20
C ILE A 94 12.69 -3.89 5.76
N TYR A 95 12.47 -3.55 7.02
CA TYR A 95 11.17 -3.74 7.65
C TYR A 95 10.09 -2.84 7.04
N PHE A 96 10.40 -1.56 6.82
CA PHE A 96 9.53 -0.61 6.14
C PHE A 96 9.15 -1.16 4.75
N LEU A 97 10.13 -1.62 3.96
CA LEU A 97 9.87 -2.18 2.63
C LEU A 97 8.91 -3.37 2.69
N ALA A 98 9.17 -4.32 3.58
CA ALA A 98 8.36 -5.52 3.70
C ALA A 98 6.93 -5.24 4.18
N GLN A 99 6.75 -4.34 5.15
CA GLN A 99 5.40 -3.95 5.59
C GLN A 99 4.67 -3.17 4.50
N TYR A 100 5.37 -2.28 3.81
CA TYR A 100 4.80 -1.48 2.74
C TYR A 100 4.35 -2.34 1.55
N PHE A 101 5.03 -3.45 1.25
CA PHE A 101 4.60 -4.43 0.24
C PHE A 101 3.14 -4.89 0.42
N SER A 102 2.74 -5.18 1.66
CA SER A 102 1.37 -5.57 1.99
C SER A 102 0.37 -4.42 1.82
N ILE A 103 0.78 -3.20 2.15
CA ILE A 103 -0.04 -1.99 1.94
C ILE A 103 -0.22 -1.73 0.43
N LEU A 104 0.87 -1.75 -0.33
CA LEU A 104 0.88 -1.60 -1.79
C LEU A 104 -0.03 -2.62 -2.46
N THR A 105 0.01 -3.88 -2.02
CA THR A 105 -0.89 -4.93 -2.52
C THR A 105 -2.35 -4.50 -2.41
N GLY A 106 -2.78 -3.99 -1.24
CA GLY A 106 -4.13 -3.49 -1.04
C GLY A 106 -4.47 -2.30 -1.94
N ILE A 107 -3.55 -1.34 -2.08
CA ILE A 107 -3.73 -0.13 -2.90
C ILE A 107 -3.88 -0.48 -4.39
N TYR A 108 -3.02 -1.36 -4.93
CA TYR A 108 -3.11 -1.80 -6.32
C TYR A 108 -4.36 -2.63 -6.56
N VAL A 109 -4.73 -3.54 -5.66
CA VAL A 109 -6.00 -4.28 -5.73
C VAL A 109 -7.19 -3.31 -5.80
N ASP A 110 -7.22 -2.30 -4.94
CA ASP A 110 -8.28 -1.29 -4.92
C ASP A 110 -8.37 -0.50 -6.22
N SER A 111 -7.23 -0.18 -6.84
CA SER A 111 -7.16 0.55 -8.11
C SER A 111 -7.79 -0.22 -9.28
N LEU A 112 -7.88 -1.55 -9.17
CA LEU A 112 -8.39 -2.45 -10.21
C LEU A 112 -9.88 -2.80 -10.06
N ARG A 113 -10.54 -2.33 -9.00
CA ARG A 113 -11.97 -2.62 -8.74
C ARG A 113 -12.89 -1.95 -9.76
N LEU A 114 -14.03 -2.57 -10.05
CA LEU A 114 -14.98 -2.14 -11.09
C LEU A 114 -15.62 -0.78 -10.83
N GLY A 115 -15.77 -0.40 -9.56
CA GLY A 115 -16.24 0.93 -9.21
C GLY A 115 -15.24 2.01 -9.64
N GLN A 116 -13.95 1.67 -9.75
CA GLN A 116 -12.91 2.60 -10.16
C GLN A 116 -12.88 2.78 -11.68
N SER A 117 -12.36 3.93 -12.12
CA SER A 117 -12.10 4.16 -13.54
C SER A 117 -10.93 3.29 -14.00
N ARG A 118 -11.20 2.31 -14.86
CA ARG A 118 -10.19 1.35 -15.35
C ARG A 118 -9.00 2.00 -16.07
N ALA A 119 -9.23 3.12 -16.76
CA ALA A 119 -8.20 3.84 -17.49
C ALA A 119 -7.43 4.83 -16.60
N ILE A 120 -8.14 5.49 -15.68
CA ILE A 120 -7.59 6.65 -14.96
C ILE A 120 -7.05 6.27 -13.57
N THR A 121 -7.72 5.37 -12.85
CA THR A 121 -7.37 5.08 -11.45
C THR A 121 -5.97 4.46 -11.31
N PRO A 122 -5.55 3.47 -12.12
CA PRO A 122 -4.17 2.94 -12.04
C PRO A 122 -3.09 4.01 -12.26
N VAL A 123 -3.31 4.94 -13.21
CA VAL A 123 -2.40 6.07 -13.46
C VAL A 123 -2.38 7.04 -12.27
N ARG A 124 -3.55 7.35 -11.69
CA ARG A 124 -3.63 8.18 -10.48
C ARG A 124 -2.93 7.53 -9.29
N THR A 125 -3.09 6.23 -9.11
CA THR A 125 -2.39 5.45 -8.07
C THR A 125 -0.88 5.53 -8.28
N MET A 126 -0.39 5.34 -9.50
CA MET A 126 1.03 5.48 -9.84
C MET A 126 1.56 6.89 -9.53
N LEU A 127 0.87 7.95 -10.01
CA LEU A 127 1.28 9.33 -9.78
C LEU A 127 1.29 9.70 -8.29
N TRP A 128 0.31 9.23 -7.53
CA TRP A 128 0.28 9.45 -6.09
C TRP A 128 1.40 8.69 -5.37
N LEU A 129 1.68 7.44 -5.74
CA LEU A 129 2.79 6.67 -5.19
C LEU A 129 4.15 7.27 -5.56
N LEU A 130 4.28 7.92 -6.73
CA LEU A 130 5.47 8.72 -7.05
C LEU A 130 5.57 9.93 -6.13
N LEU A 131 4.47 10.65 -5.91
CA LEU A 131 4.46 11.80 -4.98
C LEU A 131 4.82 11.38 -3.54
N PHE A 132 4.35 10.21 -3.10
CA PHE A 132 4.80 9.57 -1.86
C PHE A 132 6.32 9.44 -1.86
N GLN A 133 6.89 8.87 -2.93
CA GLN A 133 8.30 8.50 -2.96
C GLN A 133 9.21 9.72 -2.91
N LEU A 134 8.73 10.84 -3.47
CA LEU A 134 9.44 12.12 -3.44
C LEU A 134 9.36 12.86 -2.11
N THR A 135 8.43 12.51 -1.22
CA THR A 135 8.17 13.31 -0.01
C THR A 135 8.09 12.45 1.25
N ALA A 136 7.09 11.59 1.38
CA ALA A 136 6.87 10.66 2.47
C ALA A 136 5.41 10.19 2.41
N THR A 137 5.14 8.99 2.91
CA THR A 137 3.77 8.52 3.15
C THR A 137 3.01 9.42 4.12
N ALA A 138 3.67 9.81 5.20
CA ALA A 138 3.10 10.54 6.32
C ALA A 138 2.64 11.93 5.91
N CYS A 139 3.29 12.52 4.91
CA CYS A 139 2.91 13.81 4.32
C CYS A 139 1.73 13.66 3.37
N THR A 140 1.85 12.75 2.40
CA THR A 140 0.94 12.68 1.25
C THR A 140 -0.25 11.75 1.45
N GLY A 141 -0.14 10.81 2.39
CA GLY A 141 -1.14 9.80 2.69
C GLY A 141 -2.47 10.43 3.10
N SER A 142 -2.44 11.48 3.93
CA SER A 142 -3.65 12.16 4.36
C SER A 142 -4.38 12.87 3.22
N PHE A 143 -3.65 13.46 2.27
CA PHE A 143 -4.26 14.06 1.07
C PHE A 143 -4.91 12.99 0.19
N TRP A 144 -4.23 11.86 -0.01
CA TRP A 144 -4.82 10.72 -0.71
C TRP A 144 -6.03 10.17 0.01
N ALA A 145 -5.97 10.01 1.33
CA ALA A 145 -7.08 9.52 2.13
C ALA A 145 -8.29 10.45 2.02
N LEU A 146 -8.09 11.78 2.08
CA LEU A 146 -9.15 12.77 1.88
C LEU A 146 -9.79 12.66 0.49
N TRP A 147 -8.97 12.51 -0.55
CA TRP A 147 -9.47 12.26 -1.90
C TRP A 147 -10.20 10.92 -1.99
N HIS A 148 -9.66 9.85 -1.41
CA HIS A 148 -10.22 8.51 -1.48
C HIS A 148 -11.56 8.42 -0.75
N ILE A 149 -11.71 9.00 0.45
CA ILE A 149 -13.00 8.97 1.17
C ILE A 149 -14.09 9.82 0.49
N THR A 150 -13.71 10.77 -0.36
CA THR A 150 -14.66 11.64 -1.06
C THR A 150 -15.01 11.11 -2.44
N ALA A 151 -14.05 10.54 -3.16
CA ALA A 151 -14.20 10.11 -4.54
C ALA A 151 -14.36 8.59 -4.71
N SER A 152 -13.92 7.78 -3.76
CA SER A 152 -13.93 6.32 -3.92
C SER A 152 -15.34 5.75 -3.78
N PRO A 153 -15.83 5.00 -4.78
CA PRO A 153 -17.14 4.36 -4.72
C PRO A 153 -17.18 3.16 -3.76
N LEU A 154 -16.05 2.84 -3.11
CA LEU A 154 -15.89 1.77 -2.12
C LEU A 154 -16.23 2.23 -0.70
N ILE A 155 -16.35 3.54 -0.48
CA ILE A 155 -16.66 4.17 0.80
C ILE A 155 -17.88 5.06 0.58
N GLY A 156 -19.00 4.75 1.24
CA GLY A 156 -20.23 5.51 1.04
C GLY A 156 -21.23 5.32 2.17
N GLU A 157 -21.92 6.40 2.51
CA GLU A 157 -23.09 6.35 3.37
C GLU A 157 -24.27 5.90 2.50
N ASN A 158 -25.04 4.91 2.97
CA ASN A 158 -26.28 4.43 2.33
C ASN A 158 -26.12 3.70 0.97
N VAL A 159 -24.96 3.09 0.70
CA VAL A 159 -24.81 2.19 -0.46
C VAL A 159 -25.40 0.82 -0.13
N SER A 160 -26.27 0.31 -1.01
CA SER A 160 -26.85 -1.03 -0.83
C SER A 160 -25.78 -2.12 -0.98
N LEU A 161 -25.94 -3.23 -0.28
CA LEU A 161 -24.98 -4.35 -0.33
C LEU A 161 -24.74 -4.88 -1.76
N PRO A 162 -25.77 -5.07 -2.63
CA PRO A 162 -25.55 -5.52 -4.00
C PRO A 162 -24.72 -4.54 -4.83
N GLU A 163 -24.95 -3.23 -4.65
CA GLU A 163 -24.19 -2.21 -5.36
C GLU A 163 -22.74 -2.16 -4.90
N LEU A 164 -22.51 -2.29 -3.59
CA LEU A 164 -21.17 -2.36 -3.03
C LEU A 164 -20.41 -3.61 -3.50
N GLN A 165 -21.08 -4.77 -3.58
CA GLN A 165 -20.52 -5.99 -4.14
C GLN A 165 -20.07 -5.77 -5.58
N ARG A 166 -20.96 -5.25 -6.45
CA ARG A 166 -20.66 -4.97 -7.86
C ARG A 166 -19.45 -4.05 -8.02
N ARG A 167 -19.41 -2.93 -7.29
CA ARG A 167 -18.31 -1.95 -7.34
C ARG A 167 -16.98 -2.50 -6.87
N SER A 168 -17.01 -3.47 -5.97
CA SER A 168 -15.80 -3.98 -5.31
C SER A 168 -15.16 -5.15 -6.02
N MET A 169 -15.88 -5.82 -6.91
CA MET A 169 -15.31 -6.87 -7.73
C MET A 169 -14.24 -6.32 -8.66
N ALA A 170 -13.37 -7.20 -9.12
CA ALA A 170 -12.37 -6.96 -10.16
C ALA A 170 -12.16 -8.28 -10.91
N ALA A 171 -11.68 -8.19 -12.15
CA ALA A 171 -11.31 -9.38 -12.91
C ALA A 171 -10.13 -10.09 -12.19
N SER A 172 -10.25 -11.40 -12.00
CA SER A 172 -9.28 -12.18 -11.22
C SER A 172 -7.88 -12.19 -11.84
N TRP A 173 -7.79 -12.20 -13.18
CA TRP A 173 -6.50 -12.24 -13.85
C TRP A 173 -5.67 -10.97 -13.66
N PRO A 174 -6.18 -9.75 -13.96
CA PRO A 174 -5.46 -8.52 -13.60
C PRO A 174 -5.11 -8.43 -12.12
N LEU A 175 -5.96 -8.91 -11.22
CA LEU A 175 -5.60 -8.96 -9.79
C LEU A 175 -4.36 -9.82 -9.55
N LEU A 176 -4.32 -11.04 -10.07
CA LEU A 176 -3.19 -11.96 -9.89
C LEU A 176 -1.88 -11.40 -10.44
N LEU A 177 -1.93 -10.54 -11.47
CA LEU A 177 -0.75 -9.86 -12.02
C LEU A 177 -0.16 -8.79 -11.08
N VAL A 178 -0.88 -8.36 -10.03
CA VAL A 178 -0.34 -7.39 -9.05
C VAL A 178 0.92 -7.93 -8.37
N PHE A 179 0.93 -9.20 -7.99
CA PHE A 179 2.09 -9.80 -7.31
C PHE A 179 3.36 -9.80 -8.16
N PRO A 180 3.40 -10.37 -9.39
CA PRO A 180 4.60 -10.30 -10.22
C PRO A 180 4.99 -8.87 -10.60
N SER A 181 4.01 -7.95 -10.72
CA SER A 181 4.32 -6.52 -10.92
C SER A 181 5.06 -5.91 -9.73
N LEU A 182 4.64 -6.20 -8.50
CA LEU A 182 5.35 -5.75 -7.29
C LEU A 182 6.70 -6.47 -7.13
N ALA A 183 6.78 -7.76 -7.46
CA ALA A 183 8.03 -8.50 -7.38
C ALA A 183 9.11 -7.88 -8.30
N VAL A 184 8.77 -7.59 -9.55
CA VAL A 184 9.73 -7.04 -10.52
C VAL A 184 9.91 -5.53 -10.38
N GLY A 185 8.82 -4.79 -10.19
CA GLY A 185 8.87 -3.32 -10.18
C GLY A 185 9.33 -2.71 -8.86
N TYR A 186 9.24 -3.47 -7.74
CA TYR A 186 9.52 -2.97 -6.39
C TYR A 186 10.54 -3.83 -5.64
N VAL A 187 10.30 -5.15 -5.52
CA VAL A 187 11.20 -6.03 -4.73
C VAL A 187 12.55 -6.19 -5.41
N LEU A 188 12.59 -6.40 -6.73
CA LEU A 188 13.84 -6.60 -7.46
C LEU A 188 14.78 -5.38 -7.37
N PRO A 189 14.34 -4.12 -7.61
CA PRO A 189 15.16 -2.94 -7.35
C PRO A 189 15.61 -2.82 -5.89
N ALA A 190 14.74 -3.16 -4.93
CA ALA A 190 15.08 -3.11 -3.51
C ALA A 190 16.18 -4.11 -3.14
N VAL A 191 16.15 -5.32 -3.69
CA VAL A 191 17.22 -6.30 -3.52
C VAL A 191 18.50 -5.82 -4.20
N ALA A 192 18.39 -5.30 -5.43
CA ALA A 192 19.55 -4.83 -6.19
C ALA A 192 20.31 -3.69 -5.48
N MET A 193 19.60 -2.74 -4.85
CA MET A 193 20.24 -1.64 -4.11
C MET A 193 20.85 -2.09 -2.77
N ALA A 194 20.38 -3.22 -2.21
CA ALA A 194 20.89 -3.78 -0.96
C ALA A 194 22.04 -4.78 -1.16
N LEU A 195 22.48 -5.03 -2.42
CA LEU A 195 23.63 -5.88 -2.67
C LEU A 195 24.91 -5.18 -2.19
N PRO A 196 25.81 -5.91 -1.48
CA PRO A 196 27.09 -5.37 -1.04
C PRO A 196 27.91 -4.74 -2.18
N SER A 197 28.26 -3.48 -2.00
CA SER A 197 29.17 -2.73 -2.86
C SER A 197 30.45 -2.36 -2.09
N PRO A 198 31.65 -2.39 -2.70
CA PRO A 198 31.94 -2.76 -4.09
C PRO A 198 32.14 -4.29 -4.30
N THR A 199 31.86 -5.12 -3.29
CA THR A 199 32.29 -6.53 -3.28
C THR A 199 31.47 -7.44 -4.21
N ILE A 200 30.17 -7.19 -4.37
CA ILE A 200 29.29 -7.95 -5.26
C ILE A 200 28.89 -7.11 -6.49
N VAL A 201 28.59 -5.83 -6.28
CA VAL A 201 28.24 -4.87 -7.34
C VAL A 201 29.12 -3.63 -7.23
N SER A 202 29.23 -2.84 -8.30
CA SER A 202 29.96 -1.55 -8.23
C SER A 202 29.12 -0.47 -7.52
N ASN A 203 29.79 0.56 -6.99
CA ASN A 203 29.11 1.72 -6.40
C ASN A 203 28.18 2.41 -7.41
N ASP A 204 28.60 2.51 -8.67
CA ASP A 204 27.78 3.04 -9.76
C ASP A 204 26.51 2.22 -9.98
N PHE A 205 26.61 0.89 -9.94
CA PHE A 205 25.44 0.02 -10.05
C PHE A 205 24.49 0.22 -8.87
N GLN A 206 25.01 0.32 -7.65
CA GLN A 206 24.19 0.53 -6.46
C GLN A 206 23.44 1.88 -6.50
N GLN A 207 24.08 2.95 -6.97
CA GLN A 207 23.44 4.25 -7.20
C GLN A 207 22.29 4.15 -8.24
N LEU A 208 22.51 3.43 -9.36
CA LEU A 208 21.46 3.22 -10.37
C LEU A 208 20.32 2.34 -9.84
N ALA A 209 20.62 1.35 -8.99
CA ALA A 209 19.61 0.53 -8.33
C ALA A 209 18.76 1.35 -7.34
N LEU A 210 19.37 2.27 -6.59
CA LEU A 210 18.68 3.25 -5.75
C LEU A 210 17.73 4.13 -6.58
N VAL A 211 18.18 4.62 -7.74
CA VAL A 211 17.33 5.38 -8.68
C VAL A 211 16.16 4.53 -9.15
N ALA A 212 16.42 3.29 -9.60
CA ALA A 212 15.38 2.39 -10.06
C ALA A 212 14.35 2.08 -8.97
N TRP A 213 14.79 1.95 -7.71
CA TRP A 213 13.88 1.78 -6.58
C TRP A 213 13.08 3.04 -6.26
N ASN A 214 13.68 4.23 -6.33
CA ASN A 214 12.98 5.50 -6.12
C ASN A 214 11.94 5.82 -7.22
N VAL A 215 11.93 5.10 -8.34
CA VAL A 215 10.88 5.18 -9.36
C VAL A 215 10.03 3.90 -9.42
N PHE A 216 10.04 3.07 -8.36
CA PHE A 216 9.29 1.81 -8.30
C PHE A 216 7.82 1.93 -8.71
N PRO A 217 7.04 2.99 -8.37
CA PRO A 217 5.62 2.98 -8.70
C PRO A 217 5.39 2.99 -10.21
N PHE A 218 6.26 3.69 -10.94
CA PHE A 218 6.28 3.71 -12.38
C PHE A 218 6.69 2.34 -12.93
N ASN A 219 7.74 1.72 -12.37
CA ASN A 219 8.17 0.38 -12.76
C ASN A 219 7.08 -0.67 -12.56
N VAL A 220 6.42 -0.69 -11.40
CA VAL A 220 5.30 -1.59 -11.09
C VAL A 220 4.16 -1.37 -12.09
N PHE A 221 3.82 -0.11 -12.38
CA PHE A 221 2.79 0.20 -13.38
C PHE A 221 3.16 -0.32 -14.77
N LEU A 222 4.38 -0.06 -15.25
CA LEU A 222 4.84 -0.52 -16.56
C LEU A 222 4.87 -2.04 -16.66
N VAL A 223 5.43 -2.73 -15.65
CA VAL A 223 5.42 -4.19 -15.59
C VAL A 223 4.00 -4.71 -15.60
N HIS A 224 3.08 -4.09 -14.86
CA HIS A 224 1.68 -4.50 -14.87
C HIS A 224 1.02 -4.36 -16.25
N GLN A 225 1.25 -3.25 -16.96
CA GLN A 225 0.75 -3.10 -18.32
C GLN A 225 1.38 -4.11 -19.28
N ALA A 226 2.69 -4.31 -19.21
CA ALA A 226 3.41 -5.28 -20.03
C ALA A 226 2.87 -6.71 -19.82
N LEU A 227 2.69 -7.13 -18.56
CA LEU A 227 2.12 -8.44 -18.24
C LEU A 227 0.69 -8.61 -18.75
N ARG A 228 -0.13 -7.54 -18.77
CA ARG A 228 -1.48 -7.58 -19.35
C ARG A 228 -1.48 -7.73 -20.87
N VAL A 229 -0.46 -7.21 -21.55
CA VAL A 229 -0.28 -7.36 -23.00
C VAL A 229 0.28 -8.74 -23.34
N ILE A 230 1.28 -9.21 -22.60
CA ILE A 230 1.94 -10.51 -22.81
C ILE A 230 1.00 -11.67 -22.45
N PHE A 231 0.23 -11.52 -21.37
CA PHE A 231 -0.73 -12.52 -20.90
C PHE A 231 -2.15 -11.96 -20.97
N PRO A 232 -2.74 -11.82 -22.17
CA PRO A 232 -4.07 -11.27 -22.32
C PRO A 232 -5.10 -12.18 -21.66
N SER A 233 -6.03 -11.60 -20.91
CA SER A 233 -7.18 -12.34 -20.39
C SER A 233 -8.07 -12.79 -21.54
N SER A 234 -8.45 -14.07 -21.55
CA SER A 234 -9.53 -14.53 -22.42
C SER A 234 -10.82 -13.74 -22.11
N PRO A 235 -11.67 -13.39 -23.10
CA PRO A 235 -12.96 -12.78 -22.85
C PRO A 235 -13.86 -13.61 -21.91
N ALA A 236 -13.57 -14.92 -21.77
CA ALA A 236 -14.21 -15.82 -20.82
C ALA A 236 -13.73 -15.67 -19.35
N THR A 237 -12.76 -14.79 -19.06
CA THR A 237 -12.35 -14.45 -17.69
C THR A 237 -13.44 -13.60 -17.03
N SER A 238 -14.59 -14.24 -16.80
CA SER A 238 -15.78 -13.60 -16.28
C SER A 238 -15.50 -13.04 -14.89
N ILE A 239 -16.03 -11.84 -14.65
CA ILE A 239 -16.10 -11.23 -13.33
C ILE A 239 -17.01 -12.12 -12.49
N SER A 240 -16.42 -13.11 -11.81
CA SER A 240 -17.09 -14.03 -10.92
C SER A 240 -16.66 -13.79 -9.49
N ALA A 241 -17.61 -13.82 -8.56
CA ALA A 241 -17.34 -13.63 -7.13
C ALA A 241 -16.40 -14.72 -6.59
N SER A 242 -16.52 -15.96 -7.07
CA SER A 242 -15.64 -17.06 -6.66
C SER A 242 -14.21 -16.86 -7.17
N ALA A 243 -14.05 -16.48 -8.44
CA ALA A 243 -12.75 -16.24 -9.06
C ALA A 243 -12.05 -15.03 -8.42
N HIS A 244 -12.78 -13.94 -8.19
CA HIS A 244 -12.28 -12.76 -7.48
C HIS A 244 -11.81 -13.12 -6.05
N ARG A 245 -12.65 -13.82 -5.28
CA ARG A 245 -12.32 -14.23 -3.90
C ARG A 245 -11.08 -15.12 -3.86
N LYS A 246 -10.94 -16.06 -4.80
CA LYS A 246 -9.75 -16.90 -4.93
C LYS A 246 -8.50 -16.06 -5.20
N ALA A 247 -8.57 -15.09 -6.12
CA ALA A 247 -7.45 -14.21 -6.43
C ALA A 247 -7.04 -13.35 -5.23
N ILE A 248 -7.99 -12.72 -4.53
CA ILE A 248 -7.73 -11.93 -3.33
C ILE A 248 -7.07 -12.79 -2.25
N ARG A 249 -7.57 -14.00 -1.97
CA ARG A 249 -6.95 -14.91 -0.98
C ARG A 249 -5.49 -15.21 -1.31
N ILE A 250 -5.20 -15.54 -2.57
CA ILE A 250 -3.82 -15.83 -3.00
C ILE A 250 -2.92 -14.62 -2.77
N LEU A 251 -3.34 -13.44 -3.27
CA LEU A 251 -2.57 -12.20 -3.11
C LEU A 251 -2.37 -11.82 -1.65
N SER A 252 -3.45 -11.87 -0.85
CA SER A 252 -3.40 -11.53 0.56
C SER A 252 -2.48 -12.47 1.33
N VAL A 253 -2.59 -13.80 1.14
CA VAL A 253 -1.72 -14.77 1.81
C VAL A 253 -0.26 -14.55 1.43
N VAL A 254 0.05 -14.47 0.13
CA VAL A 254 1.44 -14.33 -0.34
C VAL A 254 2.05 -13.02 0.16
N SER A 255 1.35 -11.89 0.04
CA SER A 255 1.87 -10.60 0.50
C SER A 255 1.99 -10.53 2.02
N MET A 256 1.02 -11.06 2.75
CA MET A 256 1.12 -11.13 4.21
C MET A 256 2.26 -12.03 4.66
N LEU A 257 2.57 -13.13 3.95
CA LEU A 257 3.72 -13.98 4.29
C LEU A 257 5.04 -13.22 4.19
N VAL A 258 5.21 -12.36 3.18
CA VAL A 258 6.41 -11.51 3.05
C VAL A 258 6.53 -10.55 4.23
N SER A 259 5.48 -9.77 4.51
CA SER A 259 5.52 -8.80 5.61
C SER A 259 5.60 -9.47 6.99
N PHE A 260 4.91 -10.59 7.18
CA PHE A 260 4.95 -11.37 8.42
C PHE A 260 6.33 -11.97 8.67
N THR A 261 6.96 -12.56 7.64
CA THR A 261 8.29 -13.16 7.78
C THR A 261 9.31 -12.13 8.23
N VAL A 262 9.35 -10.96 7.58
CA VAL A 262 10.29 -9.89 7.97
C VAL A 262 9.97 -9.34 9.37
N HIS A 263 8.68 -9.25 9.74
CA HIS A 263 8.29 -8.85 11.09
C HIS A 263 8.78 -9.82 12.16
N VAL A 264 8.60 -11.13 11.95
CA VAL A 264 9.08 -12.17 12.88
C VAL A 264 10.60 -12.15 12.94
N VAL A 265 11.29 -12.05 11.80
CA VAL A 265 12.77 -12.00 11.75
C VAL A 265 13.30 -10.80 12.52
N LEU A 266 12.80 -9.59 12.24
CA LEU A 266 13.30 -8.39 12.91
C LEU A 266 12.95 -8.39 14.40
N SER A 267 11.75 -8.84 14.77
CA SER A 267 11.35 -8.96 16.18
C SER A 267 12.21 -9.99 16.91
N SER A 268 12.56 -11.10 16.25
CA SER A 268 13.43 -12.13 16.83
C SER A 268 14.85 -11.61 17.03
N ILE A 269 15.44 -10.97 16.00
CA ILE A 269 16.73 -10.27 16.09
C ILE A 269 16.71 -9.33 17.29
N SER A 270 15.68 -8.49 17.37
CA SER A 270 15.56 -7.50 18.42
C SER A 270 15.45 -8.11 19.81
N LEU A 271 14.61 -9.13 20.00
CA LEU A 271 14.46 -9.83 21.28
C LEU A 271 15.73 -10.57 21.68
N THR A 272 16.51 -11.10 20.73
CA THR A 272 17.78 -11.78 21.07
C THR A 272 18.81 -10.81 21.66
N THR A 273 18.81 -9.53 21.29
CA THR A 273 19.69 -8.54 21.95
C THR A 273 19.36 -8.33 23.42
N LEU A 274 18.09 -8.51 23.80
CA LEU A 274 17.61 -8.36 25.18
C LEU A 274 17.78 -9.64 25.98
N LEU A 275 17.40 -10.78 25.40
CA LEU A 275 17.35 -12.08 26.09
C LEU A 275 18.71 -12.80 26.09
N PHE A 276 19.53 -12.57 25.06
CA PHE A 276 20.81 -13.25 24.85
C PHE A 276 21.91 -12.26 24.40
N PRO A 277 22.18 -11.19 25.17
CA PRO A 277 23.13 -10.14 24.78
C PRO A 277 24.55 -10.66 24.50
N SER A 278 24.95 -11.78 25.10
CA SER A 278 26.26 -12.41 24.88
C SER A 278 26.46 -12.99 23.48
N LEU A 279 25.38 -13.18 22.70
CA LEU A 279 25.47 -13.61 21.29
C LEU A 279 25.82 -12.46 20.35
N TRP A 280 25.78 -11.23 20.84
CA TRP A 280 25.94 -10.02 20.04
C TRP A 280 27.27 -9.33 20.33
N ALA A 281 27.89 -8.80 19.28
CA ALA A 281 29.03 -7.90 19.47
C ALA A 281 28.55 -6.61 20.18
N PRO A 282 29.29 -6.09 21.18
CA PRO A 282 28.81 -5.01 22.05
C PRO A 282 28.30 -3.77 21.32
N GLY A 283 28.91 -3.41 20.19
CA GLY A 283 28.54 -2.23 19.41
C GLY A 283 27.18 -2.30 18.72
N PHE A 284 26.60 -3.51 18.53
CA PHE A 284 25.33 -3.67 17.82
C PHE A 284 24.13 -3.84 18.76
N ILE A 285 24.36 -4.09 20.05
CA ILE A 285 23.26 -4.34 21.00
C ILE A 285 22.31 -3.14 21.02
N SER A 286 22.84 -1.92 21.20
CA SER A 286 22.05 -0.69 21.26
C SER A 286 21.25 -0.40 19.99
N ASP A 287 21.76 -0.81 18.83
CA ASP A 287 21.16 -0.57 17.53
C ASP A 287 19.95 -1.46 17.26
N PHE A 288 19.97 -2.67 17.79
CA PHE A 288 18.93 -3.68 17.57
C PHE A 288 17.98 -3.88 18.76
N LEU A 289 18.12 -3.11 19.85
CA LEU A 289 17.15 -3.15 20.96
C LEU A 289 15.70 -2.92 20.49
N PRO A 290 14.68 -3.51 21.13
CA PRO A 290 13.28 -3.35 20.72
C PRO A 290 12.82 -1.90 20.62
N ALA A 291 13.22 -1.07 21.60
CA ALA A 291 12.92 0.35 21.58
C ALA A 291 13.59 1.07 20.40
N ALA A 292 14.79 0.63 20.00
CA ALA A 292 15.51 1.24 18.90
C ALA A 292 14.83 0.99 17.54
N LEU A 293 14.28 -0.21 17.33
CA LEU A 293 13.72 -0.60 16.03
C LEU A 293 12.23 -0.32 15.88
N VAL A 294 11.48 -0.27 16.98
CA VAL A 294 10.00 -0.20 16.93
C VAL A 294 9.46 1.15 17.37
N ILE A 295 10.19 1.89 18.21
CA ILE A 295 9.72 3.15 18.80
C ILE A 295 10.41 4.32 18.10
N PRO A 296 9.66 5.21 17.42
CA PRO A 296 10.23 6.42 16.86
C PRO A 296 10.86 7.29 17.97
N PRO A 297 12.07 7.85 17.74
CA PRO A 297 12.70 8.71 18.72
C PRO A 297 11.87 9.99 18.91
N VAL A 298 11.56 10.31 20.16
CA VAL A 298 10.79 11.52 20.52
C VAL A 298 11.73 12.72 20.71
N SER A 299 12.89 12.51 21.34
CA SER A 299 13.92 13.54 21.53
C SER A 299 14.59 13.93 20.22
N PHE A 300 14.99 15.19 20.08
CA PHE A 300 15.84 15.64 18.98
C PHE A 300 17.30 15.35 19.31
N THR A 301 17.88 14.37 18.62
CA THR A 301 19.31 14.09 18.65
C THR A 301 19.90 14.63 17.35
N ARG A 302 20.87 15.54 17.45
CA ARG A 302 21.53 16.06 16.24
C ARG A 302 22.29 14.92 15.56
N GLY A 303 21.97 14.68 14.29
CA GLY A 303 22.70 13.74 13.46
C GLY A 303 24.08 14.29 13.11
N THR A 304 25.03 13.38 12.93
CA THR A 304 26.36 13.66 12.40
C THR A 304 26.44 13.38 10.91
N THR A 305 25.62 12.45 10.41
CA THR A 305 25.50 12.11 9.00
C THR A 305 24.05 12.25 8.52
N VAL A 306 23.83 11.98 7.23
CA VAL A 306 22.46 11.88 6.69
C VAL A 306 21.77 10.61 7.20
N GLY A 307 22.49 9.49 7.30
CA GLY A 307 21.94 8.20 7.75
C GLY A 307 21.39 8.20 9.17
N ASP A 308 21.96 9.01 10.07
CA ASP A 308 21.47 9.22 11.44
C ASP A 308 19.99 9.66 11.47
N GLY A 309 19.62 10.58 10.58
CA GLY A 309 18.26 11.11 10.48
C GLY A 309 17.28 10.19 9.77
N VAL A 310 17.77 9.39 8.82
CA VAL A 310 16.94 8.54 7.95
C VAL A 310 16.17 7.49 8.75
N ARG A 311 16.78 6.92 9.80
CA ARG A 311 16.06 6.00 10.69
C ARG A 311 14.88 6.67 11.39
N SER A 312 15.08 7.86 11.95
CA SER A 312 14.01 8.64 12.58
C SER A 312 12.91 8.95 11.57
N PHE A 313 13.30 9.38 10.37
CA PHE A 313 12.38 9.66 9.26
C PHE A 313 11.53 8.42 8.90
N LEU A 314 12.14 7.25 8.68
CA LEU A 314 11.44 6.02 8.32
C LEU A 314 10.47 5.56 9.40
N LEU A 315 10.88 5.62 10.68
CA LEU A 315 10.01 5.24 11.80
C LEU A 315 8.77 6.12 11.89
N TRP A 316 8.94 7.44 11.79
CA TRP A 316 7.82 8.37 11.81
C TRP A 316 6.97 8.29 10.55
N ASP A 317 7.58 8.08 9.38
CA ASP A 317 6.86 7.88 8.13
C ASP A 317 5.96 6.64 8.20
N GLN A 318 6.51 5.55 8.75
CA GLN A 318 5.77 4.32 8.99
C GLN A 318 4.58 4.53 9.91
N VAL A 319 4.78 5.21 11.05
CA VAL A 319 3.71 5.42 12.05
C VAL A 319 2.54 6.17 11.43
N PHE A 320 2.77 7.35 10.87
CA PHE A 320 1.67 8.17 10.35
C PHE A 320 1.14 7.64 9.03
N GLY A 321 2.04 7.23 8.12
CA GLY A 321 1.66 6.69 6.82
C GLY A 321 0.79 5.43 6.94
N TYR A 322 1.19 4.49 7.80
CA TYR A 322 0.47 3.23 7.92
C TYR A 322 -0.80 3.40 8.75
N MET A 323 -0.83 4.31 9.73
CA MET A 323 -2.08 4.69 10.40
C MET A 323 -3.14 5.17 9.41
N VAL A 324 -2.74 6.00 8.44
CA VAL A 324 -3.66 6.46 7.38
C VAL A 324 -4.13 5.29 6.51
N ALA A 325 -3.22 4.40 6.08
CA ALA A 325 -3.58 3.23 5.29
C ALA A 325 -4.55 2.29 6.05
N ILE A 326 -4.26 1.99 7.31
CA ILE A 326 -5.11 1.18 8.19
C ILE A 326 -6.47 1.83 8.41
N LEU A 327 -6.52 3.16 8.60
CA LEU A 327 -7.77 3.90 8.74
C LEU A 327 -8.64 3.75 7.49
N ILE A 328 -8.06 3.87 6.30
CA ILE A 328 -8.80 3.66 5.05
C ILE A 328 -9.29 2.22 4.92
N ALA A 329 -8.45 1.23 5.18
CA ALA A 329 -8.84 -0.18 5.18
C ALA A 329 -10.01 -0.43 6.15
N TRP A 330 -9.92 0.13 7.36
CA TRP A 330 -10.97 0.02 8.37
C TRP A 330 -12.27 0.70 7.94
N LEU A 331 -12.23 1.87 7.31
CA LEU A 331 -13.42 2.55 6.79
C LEU A 331 -14.12 1.73 5.70
N GLN A 332 -13.35 1.06 4.83
CA GLN A 332 -13.92 0.15 3.83
C GLN A 332 -14.58 -1.06 4.47
N LEU A 333 -13.94 -1.70 5.46
CA LEU A 333 -14.53 -2.80 6.22
C LEU A 333 -15.81 -2.35 6.92
N HIS A 334 -15.76 -1.20 7.59
CA HIS A 334 -16.90 -0.61 8.29
C HIS A 334 -18.08 -0.36 7.35
N THR A 335 -17.82 0.14 6.13
CA THR A 335 -18.84 0.34 5.10
C THR A 335 -19.56 -0.98 4.76
N VAL A 336 -18.80 -2.08 4.58
CA VAL A 336 -19.38 -3.41 4.32
C VAL A 336 -20.18 -3.92 5.50
N LEU A 337 -19.68 -3.76 6.73
CA LEU A 337 -20.38 -4.20 7.94
C LEU A 337 -21.72 -3.46 8.10
N VAL A 338 -21.74 -2.14 7.92
CA VAL A 338 -22.97 -1.34 7.99
C VAL A 338 -23.96 -1.74 6.91
N ALA A 339 -23.51 -1.95 5.67
CA ALA A 339 -24.37 -2.42 4.57
C ALA A 339 -24.98 -3.81 4.86
N ARG A 340 -24.35 -4.61 5.74
CA ARG A 340 -24.85 -5.90 6.23
C ARG A 340 -25.66 -5.81 7.52
N GLY A 341 -25.92 -4.61 8.04
CA GLY A 341 -26.57 -4.43 9.35
C GLY A 341 -25.72 -4.88 10.54
N LYS A 342 -24.43 -5.17 10.33
CA LYS A 342 -23.48 -5.54 11.38
C LYS A 342 -22.75 -4.30 11.91
N ARG A 343 -22.25 -4.39 13.14
CA ARG A 343 -21.43 -3.34 13.77
C ARG A 343 -20.24 -3.99 14.47
N LEU A 344 -19.05 -3.43 14.27
CA LEU A 344 -17.86 -3.80 15.04
C LEU A 344 -17.65 -2.72 16.12
N GLY A 345 -17.48 -3.16 17.37
CA GLY A 345 -17.20 -2.25 18.48
C GLY A 345 -15.84 -1.58 18.29
N TRP A 346 -15.73 -0.30 18.65
CA TRP A 346 -14.47 0.45 18.48
C TRP A 346 -13.35 -0.16 19.34
N VAL A 347 -13.62 -0.56 20.59
CA VAL A 347 -12.64 -1.22 21.46
C VAL A 347 -12.10 -2.49 20.82
N LYS A 348 -13.01 -3.35 20.32
CA LYS A 348 -12.62 -4.58 19.61
C LYS A 348 -11.79 -4.29 18.37
N SER A 349 -12.13 -3.23 17.63
CA SER A 349 -11.36 -2.79 16.45
C SER A 349 -9.95 -2.37 16.85
N VAL A 350 -9.81 -1.53 17.88
CA VAL A 350 -8.51 -1.06 18.37
C VAL A 350 -7.67 -2.22 18.88
N VAL A 351 -8.22 -3.10 19.72
CA VAL A 351 -7.52 -4.29 20.22
C VAL A 351 -7.08 -5.19 19.07
N TRP A 352 -7.93 -5.41 18.07
CA TRP A 352 -7.58 -6.24 16.91
C TRP A 352 -6.50 -5.61 16.03
N ILE A 353 -6.56 -4.29 15.80
CA ILE A 353 -5.56 -3.56 14.99
C ILE A 353 -4.22 -3.51 15.73
N VAL A 354 -4.21 -3.09 16.99
CA VAL A 354 -2.98 -2.95 17.79
C VAL A 354 -2.37 -4.32 18.08
N GLY A 355 -3.17 -5.27 18.55
CA GLY A 355 -2.71 -6.63 18.82
C GLY A 355 -2.24 -7.34 17.54
N GLY A 356 -2.98 -7.18 16.44
CA GLY A 356 -2.56 -7.69 15.14
C GLY A 356 -1.24 -7.08 14.67
N ALA A 357 -1.04 -5.77 14.87
CA ALA A 357 0.15 -5.07 14.38
C ALA A 357 1.39 -5.47 15.19
N ALA A 358 1.21 -5.75 16.49
CA ALA A 358 2.24 -6.28 17.35
C ALA A 358 2.62 -7.74 17.03
N ILE A 359 1.70 -8.54 16.51
CA ILE A 359 1.93 -9.97 16.18
C ILE A 359 2.45 -10.14 14.75
N ALA A 360 1.88 -9.41 13.79
CA ALA A 360 2.09 -9.65 12.37
C ALA A 360 2.70 -8.47 11.61
N GLY A 361 2.87 -7.33 12.27
CA GLY A 361 3.26 -6.08 11.64
C GLY A 361 2.07 -5.26 11.10
N PRO A 362 2.19 -3.93 11.08
CA PRO A 362 1.12 -3.02 10.67
C PRO A 362 0.71 -3.18 9.20
N GLY A 363 1.64 -3.51 8.31
CA GLY A 363 1.35 -3.75 6.90
C GLY A 363 0.47 -4.99 6.70
N SER A 364 0.82 -6.09 7.38
CA SER A 364 0.02 -7.32 7.40
C SER A 364 -1.39 -7.08 7.93
N VAL A 365 -1.54 -6.29 9.01
CA VAL A 365 -2.86 -5.92 9.54
C VAL A 365 -3.67 -5.10 8.55
N CYS A 366 -3.06 -4.09 7.92
CA CYS A 366 -3.74 -3.30 6.91
C CYS A 366 -4.32 -4.19 5.79
N LEU A 367 -3.53 -5.13 5.29
CA LEU A 367 -3.96 -6.07 4.26
C LEU A 367 -4.99 -7.08 4.78
N ALA A 368 -4.86 -7.57 6.02
CA ALA A 368 -5.82 -8.46 6.65
C ALA A 368 -7.20 -7.80 6.83
N ILE A 369 -7.25 -6.50 7.13
CA ILE A 369 -8.50 -5.71 7.18
C ILE A 369 -9.15 -5.69 5.79
N ASN A 370 -8.38 -5.38 4.74
CA ASN A 370 -8.87 -5.35 3.35
C ASN A 370 -9.36 -6.74 2.89
N TRP A 371 -8.62 -7.80 3.23
CA TRP A 371 -9.00 -9.17 2.92
C TRP A 371 -10.29 -9.58 3.67
N THR A 372 -10.36 -9.31 4.97
CA THR A 372 -11.55 -9.55 5.80
C THR A 372 -12.77 -8.83 5.23
N ARG A 373 -12.58 -7.60 4.76
CA ARG A 373 -13.61 -6.81 4.09
C ARG A 373 -14.14 -7.52 2.83
N ASP A 374 -13.27 -8.09 2.00
CA ASP A 374 -13.68 -8.83 0.80
C ASP A 374 -14.38 -10.17 1.15
N GLU A 375 -13.92 -10.87 2.19
CA GLU A 375 -14.57 -12.10 2.69
C GLU A 375 -15.99 -11.82 3.21
N PHE A 376 -16.15 -10.75 3.99
CA PHE A 376 -17.49 -10.33 4.42
C PHE A 376 -18.32 -9.90 3.23
N LEU A 377 -17.77 -9.16 2.28
CA LEU A 377 -18.54 -8.66 1.14
C LEU A 377 -19.09 -9.81 0.29
N LEU A 378 -18.28 -10.85 0.05
CA LEU A 378 -18.57 -11.95 -0.87
C LEU A 378 -18.99 -13.27 -0.18
N ASN A 379 -19.61 -13.18 1.00
CA ASN A 379 -20.03 -14.37 1.75
C ASN A 379 -20.95 -15.29 0.91
N SER A 380 -20.68 -16.59 0.98
CA SER A 380 -21.22 -17.63 0.10
C SER A 380 -22.74 -17.83 0.26
N GLU A 381 -23.27 -17.61 1.47
CA GLU A 381 -24.69 -17.77 1.78
C GLU A 381 -25.59 -16.80 0.99
N ASP A 382 -25.10 -15.59 0.71
CA ASP A 382 -25.85 -14.60 -0.05
C ASP A 382 -25.86 -14.91 -1.55
N ILE A 383 -24.76 -15.46 -2.07
CA ILE A 383 -24.65 -15.89 -3.47
C ILE A 383 -25.58 -17.08 -3.73
N GLN A 384 -25.67 -18.03 -2.78
CA GLN A 384 -26.59 -19.17 -2.86
C GLN A 384 -28.06 -18.73 -2.77
N ARG A 385 -28.41 -17.82 -1.85
CA ARG A 385 -29.77 -17.28 -1.75
C ARG A 385 -30.17 -16.46 -2.98
N ALA A 386 -29.26 -15.71 -3.57
CA ALA A 386 -29.50 -14.98 -4.82
C ALA A 386 -29.66 -15.91 -6.03
N GLY A 387 -28.89 -17.01 -6.09
CA GLY A 387 -29.03 -18.04 -7.13
C GLY A 387 -30.31 -18.88 -7.03
N GLN A 388 -30.86 -19.04 -5.82
CA GLN A 388 -32.15 -19.72 -5.60
C GLN A 388 -33.37 -18.83 -5.94
N LYS A 389 -33.24 -17.50 -5.86
CA LYS A 389 -34.24 -16.55 -6.39
C LYS A 389 -34.08 -16.36 -7.92
N LYS A 390 -34.15 -17.44 -8.70
CA LYS A 390 -34.52 -17.29 -10.12
C LYS A 390 -36.01 -16.94 -10.17
N PRO A 391 -36.44 -15.96 -10.98
CA PRO A 391 -37.86 -15.69 -11.15
C PRO A 391 -38.49 -16.94 -11.75
N SER A 392 -39.46 -17.52 -11.04
CA SER A 392 -40.44 -18.43 -11.62
C SER A 392 -41.08 -17.67 -12.77
N PHE A 393 -40.66 -17.97 -14.00
CA PHE A 393 -41.32 -17.51 -15.20
C PHE A 393 -42.73 -18.08 -15.12
N VAL A 394 -43.69 -17.25 -14.73
CA VAL A 394 -45.11 -17.60 -14.81
C VAL A 394 -45.40 -17.72 -16.29
N GLN A 395 -45.33 -18.95 -16.78
CA GLN A 395 -45.81 -19.36 -18.07
C GLN A 395 -47.32 -19.13 -18.04
N ARG A 396 -47.77 -17.94 -18.47
CA ARG A 396 -49.17 -17.71 -18.83
C ARG A 396 -49.44 -18.60 -20.03
N THR A 397 -49.89 -19.81 -19.77
CA THR A 397 -50.55 -20.67 -20.76
C THR A 397 -51.74 -19.91 -21.30
N GLY A 398 -51.72 -19.62 -22.60
CA GLY A 398 -52.87 -19.12 -23.32
C GLY A 398 -53.99 -20.15 -23.23
N GLN A 399 -55.10 -19.77 -22.60
CA GLN A 399 -56.39 -20.39 -22.82
C GLN A 399 -57.24 -19.41 -23.62
N GLY A 400 -57.76 -19.93 -24.73
CA GLY A 400 -58.40 -19.18 -25.80
C GLY A 400 -59.68 -18.48 -25.36
N CYS A 401 -59.85 -17.27 -25.86
CA CYS A 401 -61.15 -16.66 -26.02
C CYS A 401 -61.60 -16.98 -27.47
N GLN A 402 -62.42 -18.02 -27.63
CA GLN A 402 -63.19 -18.21 -28.87
C GLN A 402 -64.33 -17.19 -28.88
N VAL A 403 -64.31 -16.30 -29.87
CA VAL A 403 -65.43 -15.42 -30.17
C VAL A 403 -66.25 -16.12 -31.25
N GLU A 404 -67.38 -16.70 -30.84
CA GLU A 404 -68.42 -17.23 -31.72
C GLU A 404 -69.26 -16.05 -32.23
N ILE A 405 -69.10 -15.67 -33.51
CA ILE A 405 -70.00 -14.75 -34.20
C ILE A 405 -70.90 -15.59 -35.10
N LYS A 406 -72.11 -15.87 -34.61
CA LYS A 406 -73.21 -16.41 -35.40
C LYS A 406 -73.94 -15.22 -36.01
N GLY A 407 -73.99 -15.18 -37.35
CA GLY A 407 -74.62 -14.12 -38.10
C GLY A 407 -76.15 -14.20 -38.07
N ASP A 408 -76.77 -13.04 -38.23
CA ASP A 408 -78.10 -12.90 -38.81
C ASP A 408 -78.06 -11.75 -39.83
N SER A 409 -78.26 -12.11 -41.10
CA SER A 409 -78.73 -11.18 -42.13
C SER A 409 -80.26 -11.26 -42.13
N PRO A 410 -80.99 -10.15 -42.37
CA PRO A 410 -81.54 -10.03 -43.72
C PRO A 410 -81.70 -8.59 -44.27
N ARG A 411 -81.41 -8.51 -45.57
CA ARG A 411 -82.19 -7.92 -46.70
C ARG A 411 -82.51 -6.42 -46.80
N ALA A 412 -82.30 -5.99 -48.06
CA ALA A 412 -83.02 -4.99 -48.87
C ALA A 412 -82.74 -3.52 -48.51
N ALA A 413 -82.48 -2.62 -49.46
CA ALA A 413 -82.67 -2.59 -50.91
C ALA A 413 -81.55 -1.77 -51.58
#